data_AF-A0A7S2QYW9-F1
#
_entry.id   AF-A0A7S2QYW9-F1
#
_cell.length_a   1.000
_cell.length_b   1.000
_cell.length_c   1.000
_cell.angle_alpha   90.00
_cell.angle_beta   90.00
_cell.angle_gamma   90.00
#
_symmetry.space_group_name_H-M   'P 1'
#
loop_
_entity.id
_entity.type
_entity.pdbx_description
1 polymer ?
#
loop_
_entity_poly.entity_id
_entity_poly.type
_entity_poly.pdbx_seq_one_letter_code
_entity_poly.pdbx_strand_id
1 'polypeptide(L)'
;GSSNIDACVTTGSIFGVYSPGECRVDDTDTVESAVEKCLVNTRQSGEQLVAAGYCMFSSSCVFMLTTGQGVYQFDFDPDVGEFVMSKERVMVPDGDKMQRIYSGNNGNVNLWAPELKAYVSYLQAGGKDGGKPFS
;
A
#
# COMPACT_ATOMS: atom_id res chain seq x y z
N GLY A 1 7.46 3.57 7.43
CA GLY A 1 7.72 2.90 8.73
C GLY A 1 8.79 3.69 9.45
N SER A 2 8.64 3.92 10.76
CA SER A 2 9.56 4.80 11.50
C SER A 2 11.02 4.36 11.41
N SER A 3 11.28 3.05 11.48
CA SER A 3 12.63 2.47 11.34
C SER A 3 13.32 2.73 10.00
N ASN A 4 12.55 3.02 8.95
CA ASN A 4 13.08 3.27 7.61
C ASN A 4 13.60 4.70 7.45
N ILE A 5 13.06 5.63 8.24
CA ILE A 5 13.47 7.04 8.23
C ILE A 5 14.91 7.15 8.74
N ASP A 6 15.22 6.45 9.83
CA ASP A 6 16.57 6.45 10.43
C ASP A 6 17.62 5.78 9.53
N ALA A 7 17.19 4.86 8.65
CA ALA A 7 18.05 4.19 7.68
C ALA A 7 18.11 4.91 6.31
N CYS A 8 17.45 6.07 6.16
CA CYS A 8 17.34 6.80 4.89
C CYS A 8 16.83 5.92 3.73
N VAL A 9 16.00 4.92 4.01
CA VAL A 9 15.38 4.09 2.98
C VAL A 9 13.96 4.59 2.66
N THR A 10 13.33 3.98 1.66
CA THR A 10 12.00 4.36 1.19
C THR A 10 10.95 4.39 2.32
N THR A 11 10.21 5.49 2.37
CA THR A 11 9.06 5.69 3.26
C THR A 11 7.87 6.22 2.46
N GLY A 12 6.75 6.51 3.12
CA GLY A 12 5.56 6.99 2.44
C GLY A 12 4.41 7.29 3.40
N SER A 13 3.41 7.98 2.85
CA SER A 13 2.12 8.22 3.50
C SER A 13 1.05 7.38 2.84
N ILE A 14 0.17 6.77 3.62
CA ILE A 14 -0.96 5.97 3.14
C ILE A 14 -2.24 6.66 3.62
N PHE A 15 -3.26 6.72 2.77
CA PHE A 15 -4.56 7.27 3.14
C PHE A 15 -5.70 6.45 2.56
N GLY A 16 -6.84 6.56 3.21
CA GLY A 16 -8.11 6.02 2.75
C GLY A 16 -9.21 7.05 2.98
N VAL A 17 -10.08 7.21 2.00
CA VAL A 17 -11.26 8.07 2.07
C VAL A 17 -12.47 7.17 2.11
N TYR A 18 -13.22 7.28 3.20
CA TYR A 18 -14.48 6.56 3.39
C TYR A 18 -15.64 7.47 3.01
N SER A 19 -16.74 6.86 2.55
CA SER A 19 -17.99 7.60 2.45
C SER A 19 -18.34 8.18 3.83
N PRO A 20 -18.77 9.45 3.94
CA PRO A 20 -19.23 9.98 5.21
C PRO A 20 -20.40 9.12 5.70
N GLY A 21 -20.13 8.31 6.73
CA GLY A 21 -21.14 7.54 7.44
C GLY A 21 -21.91 8.45 8.37
N GLU A 22 -22.04 8.06 9.64
CA GLU A 22 -22.70 8.87 10.67
C GLU A 22 -21.82 10.01 11.24
N CYS A 23 -20.57 10.13 10.79
CA CYS A 23 -19.67 11.25 11.11
C CYS A 23 -20.13 12.52 10.39
N ARG A 24 -20.92 13.33 11.11
CA ARG A 24 -21.23 14.71 10.74
C ARG A 24 -20.51 15.64 11.70
N VAL A 25 -19.56 16.38 11.16
CA VAL A 25 -18.85 17.45 11.87
C VAL A 25 -19.50 18.76 11.48
N ASP A 26 -19.94 19.53 12.47
CA ASP A 26 -20.47 20.87 12.29
C ASP A 26 -19.40 21.90 12.68
N ASP A 27 -19.46 23.11 12.12
CA ASP A 27 -18.48 24.17 12.39
C ASP A 27 -18.44 24.61 13.88
N THR A 28 -19.45 24.25 14.65
CA THR A 28 -19.55 24.52 16.09
C THR A 28 -18.95 23.41 16.96
N ASP A 29 -18.56 22.28 16.38
CA ASP A 29 -17.95 21.19 17.13
C ASP A 29 -16.54 21.55 17.61
N THR A 30 -16.23 21.16 18.84
CA THR A 30 -14.83 21.14 19.28
C THR A 30 -14.11 19.97 18.60
N VAL A 31 -12.77 20.03 18.56
CA VAL A 31 -11.94 18.96 17.98
C VAL A 31 -12.26 17.61 18.65
N GLU A 32 -12.46 17.59 19.97
CA GLU A 32 -12.77 16.38 20.73
C GLU A 32 -14.15 15.80 20.34
N SER A 33 -15.17 16.66 20.20
CA SER A 33 -16.52 16.26 19.76
C SER A 33 -16.50 15.68 18.36
N ALA A 34 -15.80 16.35 17.43
CA ALA A 34 -15.66 15.88 16.06
C ALA A 34 -14.95 14.53 15.97
N VAL A 35 -13.88 14.34 16.75
CA VAL A 35 -13.15 13.06 16.82
C VAL A 35 -14.06 11.95 17.36
N GLU A 36 -14.85 12.21 18.39
CA GLU A 36 -15.76 11.21 18.96
C GLU A 36 -16.84 10.78 17.95
N LYS A 37 -17.47 11.74 17.28
CA LYS A 37 -18.46 11.48 16.22
C LYS A 37 -17.84 10.68 15.06
N CYS A 38 -16.58 10.93 14.75
CA CYS A 38 -15.90 10.37 13.58
C CYS A 38 -15.08 9.11 13.88
N LEU A 39 -14.94 8.71 15.15
CA LEU A 39 -14.37 7.42 15.53
C LEU A 39 -15.10 6.26 14.85
N VAL A 40 -16.40 6.37 14.61
CA VAL A 40 -17.18 5.37 13.87
C VAL A 40 -16.67 5.18 12.44
N ASN A 41 -16.17 6.23 11.78
CA ASN A 41 -15.55 6.12 10.46
C ASN A 41 -14.24 5.31 10.48
N THR A 42 -13.53 5.27 11.61
CA THR A 42 -12.30 4.45 11.75
C THR A 42 -12.60 2.95 11.84
N ARG A 43 -13.86 2.57 12.08
CA ARG A 43 -14.31 1.18 12.28
C ARG A 43 -15.19 0.68 11.13
N GLN A 44 -15.12 1.33 9.97
CA GLN A 44 -15.84 0.87 8.79
C GLN A 44 -15.12 -0.28 8.09
N SER A 45 -15.89 -1.16 7.45
CA SER A 45 -15.34 -2.16 6.53
C SER A 45 -14.60 -1.48 5.38
N GLY A 46 -13.53 -2.10 4.87
CA GLY A 46 -12.83 -1.63 3.67
C GLY A 46 -13.72 -1.54 2.42
N GLU A 47 -14.89 -2.17 2.43
CA GLU A 47 -15.91 -2.05 1.38
C GLU A 47 -16.55 -0.66 1.29
N GLN A 48 -16.46 0.16 2.35
CA GLN A 48 -16.97 1.54 2.38
C GLN A 48 -15.93 2.58 1.91
N LEU A 49 -14.78 2.11 1.45
CA LEU A 49 -13.69 2.93 0.95
C LEU A 49 -14.01 3.44 -0.46
N VAL A 50 -14.16 4.76 -0.61
CA VAL A 50 -14.49 5.40 -1.89
C VAL A 50 -13.26 5.81 -2.68
N ALA A 51 -12.13 6.03 -1.99
CA ALA A 51 -10.84 6.26 -2.60
C ALA A 51 -9.72 5.82 -1.66
N ALA A 52 -8.58 5.46 -2.23
CA ALA A 52 -7.41 5.09 -1.47
C ALA A 52 -6.14 5.41 -2.25
N GLY A 53 -5.05 5.55 -1.53
CA GLY A 53 -3.78 5.77 -2.17
C GLY A 53 -2.62 5.81 -1.21
N TYR A 54 -1.45 6.01 -1.80
CA TYR A 54 -0.24 6.27 -1.05
C TYR A 54 0.67 7.21 -1.84
N CYS A 55 1.49 7.96 -1.10
CA CYS A 55 2.60 8.70 -1.64
C CYS A 55 3.89 8.03 -1.17
N MET A 56 4.72 7.56 -2.10
CA MET A 56 6.01 6.95 -1.82
C MET A 56 7.10 8.00 -1.96
N PHE A 57 7.94 8.12 -0.93
CA PHE A 57 9.11 8.99 -0.89
C PHE A 57 10.37 8.10 -0.96
N SER A 58 11.00 8.08 -2.13
CA SER A 58 12.23 7.33 -2.41
C SER A 58 13.18 8.19 -3.26
N SER A 59 13.95 7.59 -4.16
CA SER A 59 14.70 8.30 -5.21
C SER A 59 13.81 9.16 -6.13
N SER A 60 12.51 8.87 -6.16
CA SER A 60 11.45 9.69 -6.75
C SER A 60 10.26 9.77 -5.79
N CYS A 61 9.40 10.78 -5.98
CA CYS A 61 8.15 10.92 -5.26
C CYS A 61 7.00 10.46 -6.17
N VAL A 62 6.32 9.39 -5.79
CA VAL A 62 5.28 8.75 -6.60
C VAL A 62 3.98 8.70 -5.83
N PHE A 63 2.91 9.21 -6.42
CA PHE A 63 1.57 9.19 -5.88
C PHE A 63 0.70 8.17 -6.62
N MET A 64 0.23 7.17 -5.88
CA MET A 64 -0.66 6.13 -6.38
C MET A 64 -2.06 6.36 -5.83
N LEU A 65 -3.06 6.40 -6.72
CA LEU A 65 -4.44 6.72 -6.38
C LEU A 65 -5.42 5.77 -7.06
N THR A 66 -6.49 5.41 -6.35
CA THR A 66 -7.69 4.78 -6.89
C THR A 66 -8.94 5.43 -6.32
N THR A 67 -9.99 5.54 -7.13
CA THR A 67 -11.35 5.94 -6.74
C THR A 67 -12.35 4.81 -7.03
N GLY A 68 -11.87 3.57 -7.11
CA GLY A 68 -12.66 2.39 -7.45
C GLY A 68 -12.70 2.04 -8.95
N GLN A 69 -12.18 2.92 -9.83
CA GLN A 69 -12.18 2.71 -11.29
C GLN A 69 -10.77 2.57 -11.89
N GLY A 70 -9.99 1.65 -11.32
CA GLY A 70 -8.59 1.42 -11.67
C GLY A 70 -7.61 2.16 -10.75
N VAL A 71 -6.33 1.99 -11.03
CA VAL A 71 -5.23 2.59 -10.27
C VAL A 71 -4.42 3.49 -11.19
N TYR A 72 -4.06 4.68 -10.72
CA TYR A 72 -3.32 5.68 -11.49
C TYR A 72 -2.03 6.05 -10.76
N GLN A 73 -0.95 6.21 -11.51
CA GLN A 73 0.35 6.64 -11.01
C GLN A 73 0.60 8.08 -11.46
N PHE A 74 1.01 8.92 -10.52
CA PHE A 74 1.50 10.27 -10.77
C PHE A 74 2.91 10.39 -10.23
N ASP A 75 3.83 10.87 -11.05
CA ASP A 75 5.20 11.15 -10.62
C ASP A 75 5.31 12.65 -10.35
N PHE A 76 5.98 13.01 -9.26
CA PHE A 76 6.21 14.41 -8.91
C PHE A 76 7.33 14.99 -9.78
N ASP A 77 7.02 16.07 -10.50
CA ASP A 77 7.98 16.87 -11.23
C ASP A 77 8.49 18.02 -10.32
N PRO A 78 9.75 17.99 -9.87
CA PRO A 78 10.30 19.02 -8.99
C PRO A 78 10.54 20.37 -9.69
N ASP A 79 10.66 20.39 -11.02
CA ASP A 79 10.92 21.62 -11.77
C ASP A 79 9.65 22.49 -11.85
N VAL A 80 8.49 21.86 -11.91
CA VAL A 80 7.17 22.53 -11.97
C VAL A 80 6.45 22.53 -10.62
N GLY A 81 6.80 21.59 -9.73
CA GLY A 81 6.17 21.43 -8.42
C GLY A 81 4.81 20.73 -8.47
N GLU A 82 4.57 19.90 -9.49
CA GLU A 82 3.28 19.25 -9.75
C GLU A 82 3.39 17.73 -9.88
N PHE A 83 2.29 17.03 -9.59
CA PHE A 83 2.16 15.61 -9.87
C PHE A 83 1.61 15.42 -11.28
N VAL A 84 2.39 14.77 -12.14
CA VAL A 84 2.02 14.49 -13.54
C VAL A 84 1.66 13.01 -13.67
N MET A 85 0.52 12.71 -14.29
CA MET A 85 0.09 11.33 -14.52
C MET A 85 1.08 10.62 -15.44
N SER A 86 1.76 9.60 -14.92
CA SER A 86 2.79 8.86 -15.66
C SER A 86 2.32 7.49 -16.12
N LYS A 87 1.36 6.88 -15.41
CA LYS A 87 0.70 5.64 -15.84
C LYS A 87 -0.78 5.64 -15.52
N GLU A 88 -1.55 5.22 -16.51
CA GLU A 88 -2.98 4.98 -16.38
C GLU A 88 -3.27 3.51 -16.10
N ARG A 89 -4.32 3.27 -15.29
CA ARG A 89 -4.90 1.93 -15.05
C ARG A 89 -3.85 0.85 -14.78
N VAL A 90 -2.95 1.13 -13.85
CA VAL A 90 -1.85 0.26 -13.44
C VAL A 90 -2.38 -1.10 -13.00
N MET A 91 -1.79 -2.16 -13.54
CA MET A 91 -2.11 -3.56 -13.22
C MET A 91 -0.89 -4.26 -12.64
N VAL A 92 -1.12 -5.13 -11.66
CA VAL A 92 -0.07 -6.05 -11.18
C VAL A 92 0.21 -7.08 -12.29
N PRO A 93 1.47 -7.36 -12.65
CA PRO A 93 1.78 -8.37 -13.65
C PRO A 93 1.20 -9.74 -13.31
N ASP A 94 0.58 -10.38 -14.29
CA ASP A 94 0.01 -11.72 -14.20
C ASP A 94 0.52 -12.62 -15.33
N GLY A 95 0.21 -13.92 -15.25
CA GLY A 95 0.54 -14.90 -16.28
C GLY A 95 2.03 -14.94 -16.64
N ASP A 96 2.34 -14.69 -17.91
CA ASP A 96 3.69 -14.69 -18.48
C ASP A 96 4.55 -13.51 -18.04
N LYS A 97 3.94 -12.42 -17.55
CA LYS A 97 4.63 -11.24 -17.03
C LYS A 97 4.93 -11.34 -15.53
N MET A 98 4.41 -12.37 -14.85
CA MET A 98 4.59 -12.54 -13.42
C MET A 98 6.06 -12.78 -13.07
N GLN A 99 6.60 -11.93 -12.19
CA GLN A 99 7.99 -12.05 -11.75
C GLN A 99 8.11 -13.02 -10.59
N ARG A 100 9.25 -13.71 -10.51
CA ARG A 100 9.57 -14.68 -9.46
C ARG A 100 10.19 -13.97 -8.27
N ILE A 101 9.39 -13.17 -7.57
CA ILE A 101 9.81 -12.37 -6.42
C ILE A 101 8.88 -12.67 -5.25
N TYR A 102 9.44 -12.85 -4.05
CA TYR A 102 8.69 -12.85 -2.80
C TYR A 102 9.31 -11.85 -1.82
N SER A 103 8.47 -11.21 -1.01
CA SER A 103 8.93 -10.23 -0.02
C SER A 103 8.46 -10.65 1.36
N GLY A 104 9.41 -11.03 2.22
CA GLY A 104 9.17 -11.41 3.61
C GLY A 104 10.42 -11.25 4.47
N ASN A 105 10.23 -11.04 5.77
CA ASN A 105 11.36 -10.99 6.70
C ASN A 105 11.81 -12.41 7.08
N ASN A 106 12.76 -12.95 6.32
CA ASN A 106 13.28 -14.32 6.53
C ASN A 106 13.98 -14.51 7.89
N GLY A 107 14.35 -13.45 8.60
CA GLY A 107 14.82 -13.54 9.99
C GLY A 107 13.79 -14.16 10.93
N ASN A 108 12.50 -14.08 10.57
CA ASN A 108 11.39 -14.63 11.36
C ASN A 108 10.91 -16.00 10.88
N VAL A 109 11.55 -16.62 9.87
CA VAL A 109 11.11 -17.91 9.29
C VAL A 109 10.84 -18.97 10.35
N ASN A 110 11.68 -19.06 11.38
CA ASN A 110 11.54 -20.07 12.43
C ASN A 110 10.29 -19.88 13.30
N LEU A 111 9.72 -18.68 13.34
CA LEU A 111 8.49 -18.35 14.07
C LEU A 111 7.23 -18.56 13.22
N TRP A 112 7.37 -18.78 11.92
CA TRP A 112 6.24 -18.96 11.03
C TRP A 112 5.56 -20.32 11.19
N ALA A 113 4.29 -20.36 10.80
CA ALA A 113 3.51 -21.59 10.71
C ALA A 113 4.19 -22.60 9.75
N PRO A 114 4.07 -23.92 9.99
CA PRO A 114 4.70 -24.95 9.16
C PRO A 114 4.41 -24.81 7.67
N GLU A 115 3.18 -24.42 7.31
CA GLU A 115 2.72 -24.26 5.94
C GLU A 115 3.45 -23.11 5.24
N LEU A 116 3.68 -21.99 5.94
CA LEU A 116 4.40 -20.85 5.38
C LEU A 116 5.89 -21.14 5.23
N LYS A 117 6.49 -21.88 6.17
CA LYS A 117 7.87 -22.38 6.06
C LYS A 117 8.05 -23.27 4.84
N ALA A 118 7.13 -24.23 4.65
CA ALA A 118 7.12 -25.12 3.50
C ALA A 118 6.96 -24.33 2.19
N TYR A 119 6.06 -23.34 2.17
CA TYR A 119 5.84 -22.49 1.00
C TYR A 119 7.09 -21.69 0.60
N VAL A 120 7.75 -21.01 1.55
CA VAL A 120 8.97 -20.25 1.25
C VAL A 120 10.12 -21.18 0.85
N SER A 121 10.24 -22.36 1.46
CA SER A 121 11.22 -23.37 1.05
C SER A 121 10.96 -23.83 -0.39
N TYR A 122 9.70 -24.03 -0.76
CA TYR A 122 9.29 -24.35 -2.12
C TYR A 122 9.63 -23.24 -3.12
N LEU A 123 9.40 -21.96 -2.77
CA LEU A 123 9.79 -20.83 -3.62
C LEU A 123 11.31 -20.74 -3.81
N GLN A 124 12.08 -20.94 -2.74
CA GLN A 124 13.54 -20.96 -2.76
C GLN A 124 14.10 -22.14 -3.56
N ALA A 125 13.38 -23.27 -3.62
CA ALA A 125 13.72 -24.42 -4.45
C ALA A 125 13.36 -24.26 -5.94
N GLY A 126 12.84 -23.10 -6.36
CA GLY A 126 12.46 -22.88 -7.75
C GLY A 126 11.02 -23.24 -8.08
N GLY A 127 10.15 -23.34 -7.08
CA GLY A 127 8.72 -23.57 -7.25
C GLY A 127 8.39 -24.85 -8.01
N LYS A 128 7.26 -24.85 -8.73
CA LYS A 128 6.70 -26.05 -9.38
C LYS A 128 7.62 -26.62 -10.45
N ASP A 129 8.27 -25.72 -11.19
CA ASP A 129 9.07 -26.08 -12.36
C ASP A 129 10.51 -26.42 -12.00
N GLY A 130 10.89 -26.34 -10.71
CA GLY A 130 12.28 -26.54 -10.25
C GLY A 130 13.28 -25.57 -10.89
N GLY A 131 12.78 -24.43 -11.38
CA GLY A 131 13.57 -23.44 -12.11
C GLY A 131 14.43 -22.57 -11.19
N LYS A 132 14.83 -21.39 -11.66
CA LYS A 132 15.58 -20.44 -10.82
C LYS A 132 14.82 -20.13 -9.52
N PRO A 133 15.46 -20.13 -8.34
CA PRO A 133 14.86 -19.68 -7.10
C PRO A 133 14.15 -18.33 -7.26
N PHE A 134 13.05 -18.15 -6.52
CA PHE A 134 12.43 -16.83 -6.41
C PHE A 134 13.37 -15.90 -5.64
N SER A 135 13.49 -14.66 -6.11
CA SER A 135 14.24 -13.59 -5.44
C SER A 135 13.48 -13.04 -4.25
#